data_AF-A0A1L3ZQ19-F1
#
_entry.id   AF-A0A1L3ZQ19-F1
#
_cell.length_a   1.000
_cell.length_b   1.000
_cell.length_c   1.000
_cell.angle_alpha   90.00
_cell.angle_beta   90.00
_cell.angle_gamma   90.00
#
_symmetry.space_group_name_H-M   'P 1'
#
loop_
_entity.id
_entity.type
_entity.pdbx_description
1 polymer ?
#
loop_
_entity_poly.entity_id
_entity_poly.type
_entity_poly.pdbx_seq_one_letter_code
_entity_poly.pdbx_strand_id
1 'polypeptide(L)'
;MERYRNGFRAGQPITIEDAELDNWSRLQVACSRRYLYASPNDFNFARAILAKNASLRTVETHVSMGEMGSGPPRRQGMPAGLQLVVYGRYDSCLLTIAEVDEAGEGLTARTENLDLLQQVSVDPDELKVELYDNGRVRRGMSAACVECFGEPQFGWFRVVHRDGADRVPRGGVGSEE
;
A
#
# COMPACT_ATOMS: atom_id res chain seq x y z
N MET A 1 27.60 16.13 -3.56
CA MET A 1 26.33 16.44 -4.26
C MET A 1 26.43 17.66 -5.20
N GLU A 2 27.16 18.72 -4.85
CA GLU A 2 27.26 19.93 -5.70
C GLU A 2 27.93 19.72 -7.07
N ARG A 3 28.97 18.85 -7.15
CA ARG A 3 29.64 18.48 -8.41
C ARG A 3 28.66 17.92 -9.46
N TYR A 4 27.80 16.99 -9.05
CA TYR A 4 26.78 16.39 -9.93
C TYR A 4 25.72 17.40 -10.35
N ARG A 5 25.28 18.23 -9.41
CA ARG A 5 24.28 19.29 -9.67
C ARG A 5 24.75 20.27 -10.75
N ASN A 6 26.01 20.66 -10.72
CA ASN A 6 26.57 21.60 -11.70
C ASN A 6 26.71 20.97 -13.08
N GLY A 7 27.18 19.71 -13.19
CA GLY A 7 27.27 19.02 -14.48
C GLY A 7 25.90 18.75 -15.11
N PHE A 8 24.88 18.39 -14.32
CA PHE A 8 23.50 18.25 -14.81
C PHE A 8 22.92 19.55 -15.37
N ARG A 9 23.22 20.69 -14.72
CA ARG A 9 22.73 22.01 -15.17
C ARG A 9 23.50 22.55 -16.38
N ALA A 10 24.78 22.27 -16.47
CA ALA A 10 25.65 22.77 -17.52
C ALA A 10 25.71 21.86 -18.76
N GLY A 11 25.14 20.65 -18.69
CA GLY A 11 25.21 19.66 -19.78
C GLY A 11 26.63 19.14 -20.03
N GLN A 12 27.55 19.31 -19.08
CA GLN A 12 28.94 18.89 -19.23
C GLN A 12 29.15 17.46 -18.71
N PRO A 13 30.04 16.68 -19.34
CA PRO A 13 30.41 15.36 -18.84
C PRO A 13 30.93 15.44 -17.41
N ILE A 14 30.36 14.65 -16.51
CA ILE A 14 30.86 14.50 -15.15
C ILE A 14 31.71 13.24 -15.11
N THR A 15 33.00 13.39 -14.81
CA THR A 15 33.86 12.23 -14.51
C THR A 15 33.43 11.65 -13.17
N ILE A 16 33.00 10.38 -13.19
CA ILE A 16 32.74 9.57 -12.00
C ILE A 16 34.02 8.78 -11.73
N GLU A 17 34.54 8.87 -10.51
CA GLU A 17 35.74 8.14 -10.12
C GLU A 17 35.41 6.66 -9.83
N ASP A 18 36.35 5.76 -10.11
CA ASP A 18 36.14 4.31 -9.95
C ASP A 18 35.70 3.93 -8.52
N ALA A 19 36.26 4.60 -7.51
CA ALA A 19 35.88 4.38 -6.11
C ALA A 19 34.43 4.80 -5.79
N GLU A 20 33.92 5.85 -6.43
CA GLU A 20 32.51 6.25 -6.29
C GLU A 20 31.59 5.25 -7.00
N LEU A 21 31.99 4.80 -8.20
CA LEU A 21 31.26 3.79 -8.96
C LEU A 21 31.16 2.45 -8.22
N ASP A 22 32.26 2.00 -7.61
CA ASP A 22 32.32 0.79 -6.79
C ASP A 22 31.41 0.90 -5.57
N ASN A 23 31.41 2.06 -4.90
CA ASN A 23 30.54 2.29 -3.75
C ASN A 23 29.06 2.28 -4.14
N TRP A 24 28.68 2.90 -5.25
CA TRP A 24 27.30 2.87 -5.73
C TRP A 24 26.86 1.48 -6.17
N SER A 25 27.72 0.75 -6.88
CA SER A 25 27.47 -0.64 -7.28
C SER A 25 27.30 -1.54 -6.06
N ARG A 26 28.12 -1.34 -5.02
CA ARG A 26 27.98 -2.02 -3.74
C ARG A 26 26.63 -1.72 -3.09
N LEU A 27 26.21 -0.46 -3.06
CA LEU A 27 24.91 -0.06 -2.51
C LEU A 27 23.73 -0.64 -3.31
N GLN A 28 23.84 -0.74 -4.63
CA GLN A 28 22.80 -1.36 -5.47
C GLN A 28 22.64 -2.85 -5.19
N VAL A 29 23.75 -3.58 -5.04
CA VAL A 29 23.75 -5.01 -4.68
C VAL A 29 23.25 -5.22 -3.24
N ALA A 30 23.72 -4.42 -2.28
CA ALA A 30 23.36 -4.56 -0.87
C ALA A 30 21.90 -4.19 -0.57
N CYS A 31 21.32 -3.25 -1.31
CA CYS A 31 19.94 -2.80 -1.13
C CYS A 31 18.94 -3.47 -2.10
N SER A 32 19.34 -4.52 -2.82
CA SER A 32 18.49 -5.26 -3.76
C SER A 32 17.72 -4.35 -4.73
N ARG A 33 18.37 -3.31 -5.26
CA ARG A 33 17.72 -2.43 -6.24
C ARG A 33 17.42 -3.23 -7.51
N ARG A 34 16.19 -3.05 -8.02
CA ARG A 34 15.52 -3.84 -9.08
C ARG A 34 16.32 -4.02 -10.39
N TYR A 35 17.31 -3.18 -10.65
CA TYR A 35 18.14 -3.23 -11.85
C TYR A 35 19.60 -2.92 -11.49
N LEU A 36 20.53 -3.78 -11.92
CA LEU A 36 21.97 -3.53 -11.93
C LEU A 36 22.36 -3.10 -13.35
N TYR A 37 22.90 -1.90 -13.49
CA TYR A 37 23.36 -1.39 -14.78
C TYR A 37 24.83 -1.74 -14.96
N ALA A 38 25.15 -2.45 -16.04
CA ALA A 38 26.52 -2.74 -16.44
C ALA A 38 26.66 -2.60 -17.96
N SER A 39 27.88 -2.31 -18.43
CA SER A 39 28.28 -2.55 -19.82
C SER A 39 28.10 -4.04 -20.16
N PRO A 40 27.94 -4.47 -21.43
CA PRO A 40 27.42 -5.80 -21.73
C PRO A 40 28.27 -6.88 -21.07
N ASN A 41 27.65 -7.55 -20.08
CA ASN A 41 28.12 -8.73 -19.35
C ASN A 41 29.18 -8.57 -18.24
N ASP A 42 29.52 -7.35 -17.80
CA ASP A 42 30.47 -7.18 -16.67
C ASP A 42 29.77 -7.09 -15.30
N PHE A 43 29.36 -8.25 -14.78
CA PHE A 43 28.82 -8.39 -13.42
C PHE A 43 29.82 -9.00 -12.44
N ASN A 44 31.12 -8.98 -12.75
CA ASN A 44 32.13 -9.62 -11.92
C ASN A 44 32.21 -9.01 -10.52
N PHE A 45 31.99 -7.69 -10.43
CA PHE A 45 31.92 -6.97 -9.16
C PHE A 45 30.75 -7.42 -8.29
N ALA A 46 29.55 -7.54 -8.86
CA ALA A 46 28.36 -8.04 -8.15
C ALA A 46 28.56 -9.50 -7.71
N ARG A 47 29.12 -10.34 -8.58
CA ARG A 47 29.48 -11.74 -8.24
C ARG A 47 30.48 -11.81 -7.08
N ALA A 48 31.47 -10.92 -7.03
CA ALA A 48 32.43 -10.85 -5.93
C ALA A 48 31.79 -10.44 -4.60
N ILE A 49 30.83 -9.51 -4.62
CA ILE A 49 30.08 -9.10 -3.41
C ILE A 49 29.22 -10.26 -2.88
N LEU A 50 28.50 -10.95 -3.77
CA LEU A 50 27.67 -12.11 -3.44
C LEU A 50 28.52 -13.32 -2.99
N ALA A 51 29.76 -13.44 -3.45
CA ALA A 51 30.71 -14.44 -2.98
C ALA A 51 31.15 -14.19 -1.52
N LYS A 52 31.38 -12.92 -1.16
CA LYS A 52 31.81 -12.53 0.19
C LYS A 52 30.66 -12.48 1.20
N ASN A 53 29.43 -12.26 0.75
CA ASN A 53 28.25 -12.11 1.60
C ASN A 53 27.14 -13.06 1.15
N ALA A 54 27.18 -14.31 1.64
CA ALA A 54 26.22 -15.33 1.25
C ALA A 54 24.76 -14.95 1.59
N SER A 55 24.54 -14.14 2.63
CA SER A 55 23.21 -13.62 3.01
C SER A 55 22.58 -12.72 1.95
N LEU A 56 23.36 -12.10 1.07
CA LEU A 56 22.86 -11.27 -0.03
C LEU A 56 22.44 -12.09 -1.27
N ARG A 57 22.67 -13.41 -1.27
CA ARG A 57 22.26 -14.30 -2.37
C ARG A 57 20.77 -14.62 -2.34
N THR A 58 20.15 -14.52 -1.17
CA THR A 58 18.71 -14.76 -1.01
C THR A 58 17.99 -13.46 -1.31
N VAL A 59 17.39 -13.38 -2.49
CA VAL A 59 16.55 -12.23 -2.87
C VAL A 59 15.16 -12.47 -2.29
N GLU A 60 14.84 -11.78 -1.20
CA GLU A 60 13.46 -11.64 -0.76
C GLU A 60 12.73 -10.68 -1.72
N THR A 61 12.13 -11.22 -2.77
CA THR A 61 11.32 -10.44 -3.68
C THR A 61 9.94 -10.19 -3.06
N HIS A 62 9.59 -8.92 -2.81
CA HIS A 62 8.23 -8.52 -2.39
C HIS A 62 7.17 -8.65 -3.51
N VAL A 63 7.48 -9.31 -4.63
CA VAL A 63 6.60 -9.43 -5.79
C VAL A 63 6.37 -10.90 -6.08
N SER A 64 5.14 -11.36 -5.86
CA SER A 64 4.64 -12.63 -6.39
C SER A 64 3.96 -12.38 -7.74
N MET A 65 4.45 -13.00 -8.81
CA MET A 65 3.72 -13.03 -10.07
C MET A 65 2.61 -14.08 -9.99
N GLY A 66 1.37 -13.66 -10.21
CA GLY A 66 0.24 -14.57 -10.42
C GLY A 66 0.19 -15.09 -11.86
N GLU A 67 -0.72 -16.02 -12.12
CA GLU A 67 -0.99 -16.52 -13.47
C GLU A 67 -1.88 -15.54 -14.24
N MET A 68 -1.58 -15.32 -15.52
CA MET A 68 -2.35 -14.42 -16.37
C MET A 68 -3.77 -14.99 -16.59
N GLY A 69 -4.79 -14.18 -16.27
CA GLY A 69 -6.20 -14.61 -16.30
C GLY A 69 -6.73 -15.14 -14.96
N SER A 70 -5.85 -15.40 -13.99
CA SER A 70 -6.21 -15.73 -12.62
C SER A 70 -6.26 -14.48 -11.75
N GLY A 71 -7.17 -14.46 -10.78
CA GLY A 71 -7.19 -13.41 -9.75
C GLY A 71 -5.88 -13.41 -8.94
N PRO A 72 -5.58 -12.31 -8.21
CA PRO A 72 -4.41 -12.24 -7.37
C PRO A 72 -4.36 -13.43 -6.39
N PRO A 73 -3.17 -13.99 -6.12
CA PRO A 73 -3.05 -15.13 -5.23
C PRO A 73 -3.57 -14.78 -3.83
N ARG A 74 -4.03 -15.82 -3.12
CA ARG A 74 -4.48 -15.67 -1.73
C ARG A 74 -3.35 -15.09 -0.88
N ARG A 75 -3.65 -14.01 -0.15
CA ARG A 75 -2.70 -13.37 0.76
C ARG A 75 -2.40 -14.32 1.92
N GLN A 76 -1.13 -14.69 2.09
CA GLN A 76 -0.71 -15.54 3.21
C GLN A 76 -0.73 -14.76 4.53
N GLY A 77 -1.04 -15.46 5.62
CA GLY A 77 -1.08 -14.88 6.97
C GLY A 77 -2.30 -14.01 7.29
N MET A 78 -3.25 -13.87 6.37
CA MET A 78 -4.51 -13.18 6.65
C MET A 78 -5.43 -14.04 7.52
N PRO A 79 -6.06 -13.46 8.57
CA PRO A 79 -7.06 -14.18 9.36
C PRO A 79 -8.21 -14.73 8.49
N ALA A 80 -8.82 -15.81 8.96
CA ALA A 80 -9.98 -16.41 8.29
C ALA A 80 -11.21 -15.48 8.36
N GLY A 81 -12.20 -15.73 7.50
CA GLY A 81 -13.42 -14.93 7.42
C GLY A 81 -13.25 -13.64 6.62
N LEU A 82 -14.15 -12.68 6.89
CA LEU A 82 -14.18 -11.40 6.19
C LEU A 82 -13.28 -10.39 6.89
N GLN A 83 -12.33 -9.83 6.14
CA GLN A 83 -11.34 -8.89 6.65
C GLN A 83 -11.30 -7.66 5.76
N LEU A 84 -11.42 -6.47 6.35
CA LEU A 84 -11.26 -5.21 5.65
C LEU A 84 -9.88 -4.63 5.99
N VAL A 85 -9.01 -4.52 5.00
CA VAL A 85 -7.72 -3.84 5.15
C VAL A 85 -7.90 -2.39 4.76
N VAL A 86 -7.58 -1.49 5.68
CA VAL A 86 -7.61 -0.04 5.45
C VAL A 86 -6.17 0.44 5.41
N TYR A 87 -5.79 1.05 4.30
CA TYR A 87 -4.50 1.69 4.10
C TYR A 87 -4.68 3.20 4.22
N GLY A 88 -4.09 3.77 5.27
CA GLY A 88 -3.94 5.20 5.43
C GLY A 88 -2.66 5.68 4.74
N ARG A 89 -2.29 6.94 5.02
CA ARG A 89 -1.12 7.56 4.41
C ARG A 89 0.21 6.99 4.93
N TYR A 90 0.28 6.65 6.21
CA TYR A 90 1.52 6.24 6.88
C TYR A 90 1.47 4.81 7.41
N ASP A 91 0.29 4.24 7.53
CA ASP A 91 0.04 2.96 8.16
C ASP A 91 -1.13 2.21 7.50
N SER A 92 -1.40 1.02 8.01
CA SER A 92 -2.55 0.23 7.62
C SER A 92 -3.08 -0.53 8.82
N CYS A 93 -4.39 -0.68 8.89
CA CYS A 93 -5.04 -1.50 9.90
C CYS A 93 -5.95 -2.55 9.27
N LEU A 94 -6.37 -3.50 10.09
CA LEU A 94 -7.23 -4.62 9.70
C LEU A 94 -8.46 -4.63 10.61
N LEU A 95 -9.64 -4.50 9.99
CA LEU A 95 -10.93 -4.61 10.64
C LEU A 95 -11.55 -5.97 10.31
N THR A 96 -11.84 -6.76 11.35
CA THR A 96 -12.60 -8.00 11.20
C THR A 96 -14.06 -7.68 10.99
N ILE A 97 -14.63 -8.21 9.91
CA ILE A 97 -15.99 -7.93 9.49
C ILE A 97 -16.90 -9.06 9.95
N ALA A 98 -17.87 -8.70 10.78
CA ALA A 98 -18.86 -9.63 11.30
C ALA A 98 -19.98 -9.89 10.28
N GLU A 99 -20.34 -8.85 9.52
CA GLU A 99 -21.47 -8.90 8.60
C GLU A 99 -21.25 -7.93 7.43
N VAL A 100 -21.79 -8.29 6.27
CA VAL A 100 -21.73 -7.49 5.06
C VAL A 100 -23.14 -7.36 4.51
N ASP A 101 -23.53 -6.15 4.17
CA ASP A 101 -24.75 -5.94 3.38
C ASP A 101 -24.47 -6.32 1.92
N GLU A 102 -25.14 -7.38 1.45
CA GLU A 102 -25.00 -7.87 0.06
C GLU A 102 -25.49 -6.84 -0.96
N ALA A 103 -26.44 -5.98 -0.60
CA ALA A 103 -26.91 -4.90 -1.47
C ALA A 103 -25.87 -3.77 -1.62
N GLY A 104 -25.03 -3.56 -0.60
CA GLY A 104 -23.93 -2.58 -0.59
C GLY A 104 -22.64 -3.06 -1.26
N GLU A 105 -22.73 -4.09 -2.11
CA GLU A 105 -21.64 -4.70 -2.89
C GLU A 105 -20.41 -5.14 -2.08
N GLY A 106 -20.51 -5.29 -0.75
CA GLY A 106 -19.40 -5.67 0.10
C GLY A 106 -18.70 -4.52 0.83
N LEU A 107 -18.99 -3.26 0.50
CA LEU A 107 -18.35 -2.10 1.12
C LEU A 107 -19.25 -1.38 2.14
N THR A 108 -20.44 -1.93 2.38
CA THR A 108 -21.26 -1.64 3.56
C THR A 108 -21.22 -2.86 4.47
N ALA A 109 -20.78 -2.65 5.70
CA ALA A 109 -20.41 -3.75 6.59
C ALA A 109 -20.54 -3.38 8.07
N ARG A 110 -20.48 -4.42 8.91
CA ARG A 110 -20.50 -4.32 10.36
C ARG A 110 -19.21 -4.91 10.93
N THR A 111 -18.62 -4.21 11.90
CA THR A 111 -17.47 -4.70 12.67
C THR A 111 -17.74 -4.59 14.16
N GLU A 112 -17.16 -5.49 14.94
CA GLU A 112 -17.17 -5.43 16.41
C GLU A 112 -15.99 -4.62 16.95
N ASN A 113 -15.01 -4.27 16.10
CA ASN A 113 -13.84 -3.50 16.49
C ASN A 113 -14.14 -1.98 16.44
N LEU A 114 -15.01 -1.54 17.36
CA LEU A 114 -15.58 -0.19 17.37
C LEU A 114 -14.53 0.91 17.53
N ASP A 115 -13.53 0.70 18.39
CA ASP A 115 -12.47 1.69 18.64
C ASP A 115 -11.65 1.95 17.38
N LEU A 116 -11.29 0.88 16.65
CA LEU A 116 -10.54 1.00 15.41
C LEU A 116 -11.40 1.58 14.28
N LEU A 117 -12.67 1.20 14.21
CA LEU A 117 -13.62 1.80 13.26
C LEU A 117 -13.72 3.31 13.48
N GLN A 118 -13.83 3.75 14.73
CA GLN A 118 -13.91 5.18 15.07
C GLN A 118 -12.64 5.91 14.61
N GLN A 119 -11.45 5.37 14.88
CA GLN A 119 -10.18 5.95 14.43
C GLN A 119 -10.11 6.09 12.91
N VAL A 120 -10.52 5.05 12.16
CA VAL A 120 -10.52 5.07 10.69
C VAL A 120 -11.55 6.06 10.13
N SER A 121 -12.73 6.17 10.76
CA SER A 121 -13.83 7.03 10.28
C SER A 121 -13.52 8.52 10.34
N VAL A 122 -12.63 8.93 11.25
CA VAL A 122 -12.21 10.33 11.40
C VAL A 122 -10.91 10.65 10.67
N ASP A 123 -10.35 9.71 9.90
CA ASP A 123 -9.11 9.92 9.17
C ASP A 123 -9.27 11.03 8.11
N PRO A 124 -8.48 12.12 8.20
CA PRO A 124 -8.60 13.26 7.30
C PRO A 124 -7.94 13.03 5.94
N ASP A 125 -7.25 11.92 5.70
CA ASP A 125 -6.60 11.60 4.42
C ASP A 125 -7.47 10.69 3.55
N GLU A 126 -7.15 10.61 2.25
CA GLU A 126 -7.75 9.62 1.36
C GLU A 126 -7.28 8.21 1.73
N LEU A 127 -8.23 7.32 1.93
CA LEU A 127 -7.95 5.93 2.25
C LEU A 127 -7.97 5.06 0.99
N LYS A 128 -7.22 3.97 1.04
CA LYS A 128 -7.45 2.81 0.19
C LYS A 128 -7.98 1.68 1.06
N VAL A 129 -8.99 0.97 0.59
CA VAL A 129 -9.64 -0.12 1.32
C VAL A 129 -9.73 -1.36 0.45
N GLU A 130 -9.48 -2.52 1.02
CA GLU A 130 -9.61 -3.82 0.36
C GLU A 130 -10.36 -4.80 1.26
N LEU A 131 -11.49 -5.33 0.78
CA LEU A 131 -12.21 -6.41 1.42
C LEU A 131 -11.66 -7.75 0.94
N TYR A 132 -11.36 -8.60 1.90
CA TYR A 132 -10.92 -9.97 1.68
C TYR A 132 -11.91 -10.97 2.27
N ASP A 133 -12.11 -12.07 1.56
CA ASP A 133 -12.77 -13.27 2.05
C ASP A 133 -11.73 -14.38 2.13
N ASN A 134 -11.40 -14.81 3.35
CA ASN A 134 -10.42 -15.86 3.59
C ASN A 134 -9.10 -15.58 2.84
N GLY A 135 -8.61 -14.34 2.83
CA GLY A 135 -7.36 -13.97 2.15
C GLY A 135 -7.45 -13.81 0.63
N ARG A 136 -8.61 -14.00 0.00
CA ARG A 136 -8.85 -13.63 -1.41
C ARG A 136 -9.47 -12.25 -1.47
N VAL A 137 -8.93 -11.37 -2.31
CA VAL A 137 -9.52 -10.05 -2.55
C VAL A 137 -10.90 -10.23 -3.16
N ARG A 138 -11.93 -9.68 -2.52
CA ARG A 138 -13.30 -9.66 -3.01
C ARG A 138 -13.62 -8.33 -3.70
N ARG A 139 -13.24 -7.21 -3.06
CA ARG A 139 -13.49 -5.83 -3.52
C ARG A 139 -12.38 -4.91 -3.02
N GLY A 140 -12.19 -3.77 -3.68
CA GLY A 140 -11.35 -2.70 -3.18
C GLY A 140 -11.77 -1.34 -3.74
N MET A 141 -11.44 -0.28 -3.01
CA MET A 141 -11.72 1.10 -3.36
C MET A 141 -10.52 1.97 -2.96
N SER A 142 -10.16 2.92 -3.81
CA SER A 142 -9.14 3.95 -3.52
C SER A 142 -9.80 5.32 -3.51
N ALA A 143 -9.10 6.33 -2.97
CA ALA A 143 -9.67 7.66 -2.77
C ALA A 143 -10.99 7.57 -2.00
N ALA A 144 -10.97 6.84 -0.89
CA ALA A 144 -12.14 6.49 -0.09
C ALA A 144 -12.12 7.18 1.27
N CYS A 145 -13.28 7.20 1.92
CA CYS A 145 -13.43 7.47 3.35
C CYS A 145 -14.46 6.49 3.95
N VAL A 146 -14.44 6.36 5.28
CA VAL A 146 -15.34 5.48 6.01
C VAL A 146 -16.40 6.33 6.72
N GLU A 147 -17.67 6.06 6.42
CA GLU A 147 -18.81 6.71 7.06
C GLU A 147 -19.53 5.73 7.97
N CYS A 148 -19.58 6.02 9.27
CA CYS A 148 -20.39 5.28 10.23
C CYS A 148 -21.86 5.71 10.13
N PHE A 149 -22.79 4.77 10.33
CA PHE A 149 -24.22 5.06 10.38
C PHE A 149 -24.94 4.14 11.38
N GLY A 150 -26.17 4.51 11.74
CA GLY A 150 -26.89 3.85 12.82
C GLY A 150 -26.34 4.20 14.20
N GLU A 151 -26.68 3.41 15.21
CA GLU A 151 -26.15 3.62 16.56
C GLU A 151 -24.69 3.13 16.66
N PRO A 152 -23.75 3.92 17.22
CA PRO A 152 -22.33 3.60 17.23
C PRO A 152 -21.99 2.22 17.81
N GLN A 153 -22.74 1.74 18.81
CA GLN A 153 -22.48 0.43 19.42
C GLN A 153 -22.71 -0.76 18.48
N PHE A 154 -23.42 -0.56 17.37
CA PHE A 154 -23.66 -1.62 16.40
C PHE A 154 -22.56 -1.72 15.33
N GLY A 155 -21.68 -0.73 15.22
CA GLY A 155 -20.48 -0.81 14.37
C GLY A 155 -20.76 -0.90 12.87
N TRP A 156 -21.89 -0.37 12.40
CA TRP A 156 -22.23 -0.29 10.99
C TRP A 156 -21.52 0.88 10.31
N PHE A 157 -20.98 0.62 9.12
CA PHE A 157 -20.30 1.62 8.31
C PHE A 157 -20.40 1.30 6.83
N ARG A 158 -20.11 2.32 6.01
CA ARG A 158 -19.95 2.20 4.57
C ARG A 158 -18.67 2.88 4.11
N VAL A 159 -18.05 2.30 3.10
CA VAL A 159 -16.89 2.88 2.40
C VAL A 159 -17.40 3.61 1.17
N VAL A 160 -17.11 4.90 1.07
CA VAL A 160 -17.53 5.75 -0.03
C VAL A 160 -16.33 6.50 -0.61
N HIS A 161 -16.43 6.96 -1.86
CA HIS A 161 -15.43 7.85 -2.41
C HIS A 161 -15.37 9.15 -1.61
N ARG A 162 -14.16 9.65 -1.41
CA ARG A 162 -13.92 10.97 -0.84
C ARG A 162 -14.13 11.99 -1.94
N ASP A 163 -15.37 12.42 -2.14
CA ASP A 163 -15.68 13.45 -3.13
C ASP A 163 -15.10 14.79 -2.69
N GLY A 164 -14.29 15.41 -3.56
CA GLY A 164 -13.72 16.75 -3.37
C GLY A 164 -14.72 17.90 -3.58
N ALA A 165 -15.98 17.61 -3.92
CA ALA A 165 -17.04 18.58 -4.13
C ALA A 165 -18.38 18.05 -3.58
N ASP A 166 -19.07 18.90 -2.81
CA ASP A 166 -20.44 18.75 -2.29
C ASP A 166 -20.72 17.70 -1.20
N ARG A 167 -20.31 18.04 0.04
CA ARG A 167 -21.14 17.71 1.22
C ARG A 167 -21.83 18.97 1.73
N VAL A 168 -23.01 19.26 1.19
CA VAL A 168 -24.02 20.03 1.92
C VAL A 168 -24.48 19.15 3.09
N PRO A 169 -24.44 19.62 4.35
CA PRO A 169 -24.93 18.83 5.47
C PRO A 169 -26.44 18.60 5.30
N ARG A 170 -26.82 17.36 4.95
CA ARG A 170 -28.19 16.90 5.13
C ARG A 170 -28.35 16.48 6.58
N GLY A 171 -28.85 17.39 7.40
CA GLY A 171 -29.13 17.13 8.81
C GLY A 171 -29.65 18.35 9.55
N GLY A 172 -30.91 18.70 9.31
CA GLY A 172 -31.72 19.58 10.16
C GLY A 172 -33.14 19.05 10.14
N VAL A 173 -33.42 18.10 11.05
CA VAL A 173 -34.77 17.60 11.33
C VAL A 173 -35.57 18.73 11.99
N GLY A 174 -36.87 18.75 11.70
CA GLY A 174 -37.79 19.83 12.01
C GLY A 174 -37.87 20.22 13.48
N SER A 175 -38.27 21.47 13.67
CA SER A 175 -39.02 21.91 14.83
C SER A 175 -40.44 22.23 14.36
N GLU A 176 -41.41 21.62 15.01
CA GLU A 176 -42.81 22.03 15.04
C GLU A 176 -42.92 23.50 15.45
N GLU A 177 -43.70 24.28 14.70
CA GLU A 177 -44.91 25.00 15.15
C GLU A 177 -45.66 25.59 13.94
#